data_AF-A0A2D5A7W4-F1
#
_entry.id   AF-A0A2D5A7W4-F1
#
_cell.length_a   1.000
_cell.length_b   1.000
_cell.length_c   1.000
_cell.angle_alpha   90.00
_cell.angle_beta   90.00
_cell.angle_gamma   90.00
#
_symmetry.space_group_name_H-M   'P 1'
#
loop_
_entity.id
_entity.type
_entity.pdbx_description
1 polymer ?
#
loop_
_entity_poly.entity_id
_entity_poly.type
_entity_poly.pdbx_seq_one_letter_code
_entity_poly.pdbx_strand_id
1 'polypeptide(L)'
;MTPIRARPGGTHRRIPRRRTTVPPLVYPVGAMTIPSPPLVRFMVPLLGTLALTLAAGCGDDATTASAPSPTEPTKPATELRRGYETPIPMNEFWDGTQTLKYTYEMRFDTDGKLHRNGWGRAYYANGVIEREGTYRYDPQREMSERMGTWTYYEADGSVKRVEERGGVPIWTGPDQTIAPPGT
;
A
#
# COMPACT_ATOMS: atom_id res chain seq x y z
N MET A 1 -47.46 -28.79 -56.88
CA MET A 1 -46.14 -28.12 -56.83
C MET A 1 -46.38 -26.63 -56.67
N THR A 2 -46.02 -26.08 -55.51
CA THR A 2 -46.39 -24.73 -55.07
C THR A 2 -45.21 -23.78 -55.26
N PRO A 3 -45.37 -22.60 -55.88
CA PRO A 3 -44.25 -21.67 -56.04
C PRO A 3 -43.98 -20.89 -54.75
N ILE A 4 -42.69 -20.83 -54.38
CA ILE A 4 -42.17 -20.08 -53.24
C ILE A 4 -42.07 -18.60 -53.63
N ARG A 5 -42.77 -17.75 -52.88
CA ARG A 5 -42.82 -16.29 -53.05
C ARG A 5 -41.64 -15.65 -52.33
N ALA A 6 -40.76 -14.97 -53.08
CA ALA A 6 -39.65 -14.20 -52.54
C ALA A 6 -40.15 -12.94 -51.78
N ARG A 7 -39.55 -12.64 -50.62
CA ARG A 7 -39.76 -11.39 -49.86
C ARG A 7 -38.81 -10.28 -50.34
N PRO A 8 -39.26 -9.02 -50.48
CA PRO A 8 -38.40 -7.90 -50.83
C PRO A 8 -37.65 -7.33 -49.62
N GLY A 9 -36.51 -6.69 -49.91
CA GLY A 9 -35.45 -6.30 -48.99
C GLY A 9 -35.79 -5.21 -47.97
N GLY A 10 -35.16 -5.35 -46.81
CA GLY A 10 -35.16 -4.36 -45.73
C GLY A 10 -34.10 -3.28 -45.97
N THR A 11 -34.56 -2.04 -46.13
CA THR A 11 -33.75 -0.84 -46.29
C THR A 11 -33.12 -0.46 -44.95
N HIS A 12 -31.82 -0.69 -44.78
CA HIS A 12 -31.07 -0.18 -43.61
C HIS A 12 -30.92 1.35 -43.71
N ARG A 13 -31.72 2.09 -42.92
CA ARG A 13 -31.50 3.52 -42.67
C ARG A 13 -30.16 3.69 -41.93
N ARG A 14 -29.16 4.26 -42.61
CA ARG A 14 -27.94 4.77 -41.98
C ARG A 14 -28.28 6.06 -41.21
N ILE A 15 -28.08 6.02 -39.89
CA ILE A 15 -28.13 7.22 -39.04
C ILE A 15 -26.81 7.99 -39.25
N PRO A 16 -26.84 9.29 -39.60
CA PRO A 16 -25.61 10.07 -39.71
C PRO A 16 -24.99 10.31 -38.32
N ARG A 17 -23.75 9.86 -38.14
CA ARG A 17 -22.91 10.23 -36.98
C ARG A 17 -22.60 11.73 -37.06
N ARG A 18 -23.16 12.51 -36.14
CA ARG A 18 -22.71 13.89 -35.90
C ARG A 18 -21.26 13.83 -35.41
N ARG A 19 -20.34 14.43 -36.17
CA ARG A 19 -18.99 14.76 -35.68
C ARG A 19 -19.14 15.92 -34.71
N THR A 20 -19.02 15.64 -33.42
CA THR A 20 -18.82 16.67 -32.40
C THR A 20 -17.34 17.04 -32.43
N THR A 21 -17.02 18.18 -33.03
CA THR A 21 -15.69 18.80 -32.92
C THR A 21 -15.53 19.30 -31.50
N VAL A 22 -14.70 18.63 -30.70
CA VAL A 22 -14.34 19.07 -29.36
C VAL A 22 -13.22 20.11 -29.51
N PRO A 23 -13.35 21.34 -28.99
CA PRO A 23 -12.26 22.31 -29.03
C PRO A 23 -11.10 21.85 -28.11
N PRO A 24 -9.83 22.13 -28.48
CA PRO A 24 -8.70 21.81 -27.63
C PRO A 24 -8.75 22.66 -26.35
N LEU A 25 -8.67 21.99 -25.20
CA LEU A 25 -8.55 22.61 -23.90
C LEU A 25 -7.13 23.20 -23.77
N VAL A 26 -7.03 24.52 -23.85
CA VAL A 26 -5.80 25.25 -23.54
C VAL A 26 -5.70 25.34 -22.03
N TYR A 27 -4.79 24.56 -21.44
CA TYR A 27 -4.44 24.72 -20.02
C TYR A 27 -3.43 25.88 -19.89
N PRO A 28 -3.69 26.90 -19.04
CA PRO A 28 -2.65 27.85 -18.69
C PRO A 28 -1.56 27.14 -17.88
N VAL A 29 -0.33 27.22 -18.39
CA VAL A 29 0.89 26.81 -17.68
C VAL A 29 1.12 27.81 -16.56
N GLY A 30 0.51 27.56 -15.39
CA GLY A 30 0.82 28.27 -14.17
C GLY A 30 2.21 27.84 -13.69
N ALA A 31 3.16 28.77 -13.71
CA ALA A 31 4.49 28.58 -13.14
C ALA A 31 4.37 28.27 -11.63
N MET A 32 4.68 27.03 -11.24
CA MET A 32 4.90 26.68 -9.84
C MET A 32 6.28 27.18 -9.43
N THR A 33 6.30 28.31 -8.72
CA THR A 33 7.45 28.74 -7.94
C THR A 33 7.62 27.78 -6.77
N ILE A 34 8.63 26.92 -6.83
CA ILE A 34 9.01 26.01 -5.74
C ILE A 34 9.78 26.83 -4.70
N PRO A 35 9.30 26.98 -3.44
CA PRO A 35 10.14 27.52 -2.38
C PRO A 35 11.22 26.49 -2.01
N SER A 36 12.49 26.91 -2.09
CA SER A 36 13.64 26.12 -1.63
C SER A 36 13.58 25.91 -0.11
N PRO A 37 13.82 24.70 0.41
CA PRO A 37 13.98 24.50 1.84
C PRO A 37 15.35 25.05 2.31
N PRO A 38 15.44 25.65 3.51
CA PRO A 38 16.71 26.10 4.06
C PRO A 38 17.61 24.92 4.45
N LEU A 39 18.89 25.03 4.08
CA LEU A 39 19.99 24.16 4.52
C LEU A 39 20.13 24.22 6.04
N VAL A 40 19.71 23.16 6.73
CA VAL A 40 20.01 22.97 8.15
C VAL A 40 21.42 22.36 8.25
N ARG A 41 22.35 23.17 8.74
CA ARG A 41 23.74 22.81 9.03
C ARG A 41 23.80 21.73 10.12
N PHE A 42 24.42 20.60 9.80
CA PHE A 42 24.93 19.66 10.80
C PHE A 42 26.12 20.31 11.53
N MET A 43 25.95 20.60 12.82
CA MET A 43 27.08 20.81 13.73
C MET A 43 27.39 19.49 14.44
N VAL A 44 28.55 18.94 14.14
CA VAL A 44 29.20 17.88 14.93
C VAL A 44 30.11 18.56 15.94
N PRO A 45 29.98 18.29 17.26
CA PRO A 45 31.09 18.48 18.17
C PRO A 45 31.83 17.15 18.40
N LEU A 46 33.11 17.20 18.04
CA LEU A 46 34.16 16.23 18.32
C LEU A 46 34.84 16.64 19.64
N LEU A 47 34.87 15.77 20.65
CA LEU A 47 35.73 15.78 21.87
C LEU A 47 35.09 14.76 22.84
N GLY A 48 35.69 13.68 23.33
CA GLY A 48 37.09 13.33 23.50
C GLY A 48 37.34 13.05 24.98
N THR A 49 37.33 11.78 25.42
CA THR A 49 38.01 11.39 26.67
C THR A 49 38.34 9.90 26.70
N LEU A 50 39.65 9.67 26.61
CA LEU A 50 40.38 8.45 26.93
C LEU A 50 40.43 8.29 28.46
N ALA A 51 40.03 7.13 28.99
CA ALA A 51 40.38 6.72 30.35
C ALA A 51 40.76 5.24 30.32
N LEU A 52 42.07 4.99 30.36
CA LEU A 52 42.70 3.69 30.52
C LEU A 52 42.89 3.48 32.03
N THR A 53 42.25 2.47 32.63
CA THR A 53 42.57 2.02 33.99
C THR A 53 43.02 0.57 33.94
N LEU A 54 44.32 0.39 34.19
CA LEU A 54 44.94 -0.88 34.54
C LEU A 54 44.67 -1.18 36.02
N ALA A 55 44.17 -2.36 36.32
CA ALA A 55 44.36 -3.01 37.61
C ALA A 55 44.49 -4.52 37.39
N ALA A 56 45.70 -5.04 37.59
CA ALA A 56 45.97 -6.45 37.75
C ALA A 56 45.65 -6.86 39.19
N GLY A 57 44.89 -7.94 39.36
CA GLY A 57 44.62 -8.57 40.64
C GLY A 57 44.39 -10.06 40.43
N CYS A 58 45.40 -10.86 40.80
CA CYS A 58 45.43 -12.32 40.81
C CYS A 58 44.77 -12.81 42.11
N GLY A 59 43.95 -13.86 42.05
CA GLY A 59 43.39 -14.51 43.24
C GLY A 59 42.50 -15.70 42.88
N ASP A 60 42.97 -16.88 43.22
CA ASP A 60 42.43 -18.20 42.89
C ASP A 60 41.08 -18.55 43.56
N ASP A 61 40.38 -19.47 42.88
CA ASP A 61 39.44 -20.49 43.38
C ASP A 61 38.37 -20.13 44.43
N ALA A 62 37.13 -20.01 43.94
CA ALA A 62 35.97 -20.54 44.65
C ALA A 62 34.89 -20.98 43.65
N THR A 63 34.76 -22.30 43.47
CA THR A 63 33.60 -22.95 42.85
C THR A 63 32.33 -22.50 43.57
N THR A 64 31.54 -21.65 42.92
CA THR A 64 30.14 -21.40 43.30
C THR A 64 29.28 -21.82 42.12
N ALA A 65 28.57 -22.93 42.30
CA ALA A 65 27.60 -23.44 41.36
C ALA A 65 26.60 -22.32 40.98
N SER A 66 26.63 -21.89 39.72
CA SER A 66 25.59 -21.03 39.18
C SER A 66 24.29 -21.84 39.15
N ALA A 67 23.39 -21.53 40.07
CA ALA A 67 22.00 -21.94 39.99
C ALA A 67 21.45 -21.56 38.61
N PRO A 68 20.62 -22.40 37.97
CA PRO A 68 20.00 -22.03 36.70
C PRO A 68 19.19 -20.75 36.90
N SER A 69 19.52 -19.71 36.12
CA SER A 69 18.69 -18.51 36.02
C SER A 69 17.24 -18.92 35.82
N PRO A 70 16.27 -18.25 36.48
CA PRO A 70 14.88 -18.44 36.16
C PRO A 70 14.71 -18.11 34.68
N THR A 71 14.30 -19.11 33.90
CA THR A 71 13.74 -18.90 32.57
C THR A 71 12.64 -17.87 32.72
N GLU A 72 12.87 -16.65 32.22
CA GLU A 72 11.80 -15.69 32.04
C GLU A 72 10.67 -16.40 31.32
N PRO A 73 9.41 -16.24 31.76
CA PRO A 73 8.30 -16.85 31.04
C PRO A 73 8.34 -16.33 29.61
N THR A 74 8.58 -17.24 28.66
CA THR A 74 8.34 -17.02 27.23
C THR A 74 6.99 -16.36 27.13
N LYS A 75 6.98 -15.08 26.76
CA LYS A 75 5.76 -14.33 26.49
C LYS A 75 4.93 -15.20 25.55
N PRO A 76 3.69 -15.58 25.91
CA PRO A 76 2.87 -16.39 25.03
C PRO A 76 2.78 -15.66 23.69
N ALA A 77 2.91 -16.41 22.60
CA ALA A 77 2.71 -15.95 21.25
C ALA A 77 1.46 -15.06 21.22
N THR A 78 1.66 -13.85 20.72
CA THR A 78 0.69 -12.75 20.62
C THR A 78 -0.72 -13.29 20.47
N GLU A 79 -1.53 -13.11 21.52
CA GLU A 79 -2.95 -13.37 21.47
C GLU A 79 -3.50 -12.62 20.25
N LEU A 80 -4.02 -13.36 19.28
CA LEU A 80 -4.49 -12.86 18.00
C LEU A 80 -5.54 -11.77 18.27
N ARG A 81 -5.10 -10.51 18.18
CA ARG A 81 -5.88 -9.37 18.64
C ARG A 81 -7.06 -9.20 17.69
N ARG A 82 -8.27 -9.09 18.26
CA ARG A 82 -9.54 -8.95 17.53
C ARG A 82 -9.40 -8.03 16.31
N GLY A 83 -9.56 -8.57 15.11
CA GLY A 83 -9.73 -7.79 13.88
C GLY A 83 -8.45 -7.44 13.12
N TYR A 84 -7.30 -8.03 13.46
CA TYR A 84 -6.12 -7.95 12.57
C TYR A 84 -6.42 -8.61 11.21
N GLU A 85 -7.15 -9.73 11.20
CA GLU A 85 -7.44 -10.48 9.98
C GLU A 85 -8.67 -9.97 9.24
N THR A 86 -9.56 -9.22 9.88
CA THR A 86 -10.78 -8.74 9.21
C THR A 86 -10.52 -7.37 8.58
N PRO A 87 -10.46 -7.27 7.24
CA PRO A 87 -10.31 -5.97 6.60
C PRO A 87 -11.57 -5.12 6.80
N ILE A 88 -11.36 -3.85 7.11
CA ILE A 88 -12.41 -2.82 7.11
C ILE A 88 -12.24 -2.00 5.82
N PRO A 89 -13.21 -2.03 4.90
CA PRO A 89 -13.10 -1.26 3.66
C PRO A 89 -13.24 0.23 3.93
N MET A 90 -12.28 1.02 3.46
CA MET A 90 -12.33 2.47 3.43
C MET A 90 -12.38 2.94 1.97
N ASN A 91 -13.48 3.61 1.62
CA ASN A 91 -13.71 4.14 0.28
C ASN A 91 -13.59 5.66 0.28
N GLU A 92 -12.82 6.19 -0.67
CA GLU A 92 -12.76 7.63 -0.98
C GLU A 92 -13.33 7.83 -2.38
N PHE A 93 -14.15 8.87 -2.55
CA PHE A 93 -14.77 9.22 -3.83
C PHE A 93 -14.11 10.46 -4.44
N TRP A 94 -14.19 10.61 -5.75
CA TRP A 94 -13.81 11.86 -6.41
C TRP A 94 -14.75 12.99 -6.00
N ASP A 95 -14.21 14.18 -5.79
CA ASP A 95 -14.97 15.34 -5.31
C ASP A 95 -16.17 15.65 -6.22
N GLY A 96 -17.32 15.90 -5.59
CA GLY A 96 -18.58 16.14 -6.29
C GLY A 96 -19.17 14.94 -7.05
N THR A 97 -18.65 13.72 -6.86
CA THR A 97 -19.14 12.53 -7.57
C THR A 97 -19.36 11.33 -6.63
N GLN A 98 -19.97 10.26 -7.16
CA GLN A 98 -20.01 8.93 -6.53
C GLN A 98 -18.99 7.97 -7.15
N THR A 99 -18.08 8.47 -7.99
CA THR A 99 -17.04 7.63 -8.59
C THR A 99 -15.97 7.36 -7.55
N LEU A 100 -15.67 6.08 -7.32
CA LEU A 100 -14.57 5.70 -6.44
C LEU A 100 -13.27 6.32 -6.93
N LYS A 101 -12.50 6.87 -5.99
CA LYS A 101 -11.14 7.35 -6.18
C LYS A 101 -10.16 6.36 -5.57
N TYR A 102 -10.45 5.89 -4.36
CA TYR A 102 -9.67 4.86 -3.70
C TYR A 102 -10.54 3.87 -2.94
N THR A 103 -10.06 2.63 -2.86
CA THR A 103 -10.53 1.63 -1.90
C THR A 103 -9.32 1.06 -1.17
N TYR A 104 -9.42 0.96 0.16
CA TYR A 104 -8.35 0.46 0.99
C TYR A 104 -8.89 -0.52 2.01
N GLU A 105 -8.14 -1.59 2.25
CA GLU A 105 -8.30 -2.41 3.43
C GLU A 105 -7.56 -1.78 4.61
N MET A 106 -8.34 -1.50 5.63
CA MET A 106 -7.84 -1.04 6.91
C MET A 106 -7.85 -2.21 7.89
N ARG A 107 -6.78 -2.36 8.68
CA ARG A 107 -6.67 -3.42 9.70
C ARG A 107 -6.11 -2.83 10.99
N PHE A 108 -6.51 -3.41 12.12
CA PHE A 108 -5.98 -3.01 13.41
C PHE A 108 -4.53 -3.50 13.58
N ASP A 109 -3.66 -2.68 14.16
CA ASP A 109 -2.33 -3.10 14.60
C ASP A 109 -2.35 -3.73 16.01
N THR A 110 -1.17 -4.06 16.51
CA THR A 110 -0.97 -4.61 17.86
C THR A 110 -1.37 -3.64 18.96
N ASP A 111 -1.51 -2.34 18.68
CA ASP A 111 -1.95 -1.29 19.62
C ASP A 111 -3.44 -0.96 19.47
N GLY A 112 -4.12 -1.56 18.48
CA GLY A 112 -5.56 -1.39 18.25
C GLY A 112 -5.87 -0.13 17.44
N LYS A 113 -4.85 0.44 16.79
CA LYS A 113 -5.00 1.55 15.85
C LYS A 113 -5.26 1.00 14.45
N LEU A 114 -6.10 1.71 13.72
CA LEU A 114 -6.51 1.31 12.39
C LEU A 114 -5.58 1.91 11.34
N HIS A 115 -4.95 1.07 10.53
CA HIS A 115 -4.02 1.51 9.48
C HIS A 115 -4.34 0.89 8.14
N ARG A 116 -3.87 1.52 7.07
CA ARG A 116 -3.91 0.91 5.75
C ARG A 116 -2.90 -0.24 5.71
N ASN A 117 -3.41 -1.45 5.75
CA ASN A 117 -2.61 -2.66 5.84
C ASN A 117 -3.45 -3.77 5.18
N GLY A 118 -3.13 -4.16 3.96
CA GLY A 118 -4.02 -4.97 3.14
C GLY A 118 -4.09 -4.49 1.69
N TRP A 119 -5.08 -4.98 0.97
CA TRP A 119 -5.28 -4.63 -0.43
C TRP A 119 -5.69 -3.16 -0.60
N GLY A 120 -5.26 -2.55 -1.70
CA GLY A 120 -5.68 -1.20 -2.06
C GLY A 120 -5.81 -1.04 -3.56
N ARG A 121 -6.82 -0.26 -3.97
CA ARG A 121 -7.05 0.13 -5.36
C ARG A 121 -7.18 1.64 -5.49
N ALA A 122 -6.74 2.16 -6.63
CA ALA A 122 -7.02 3.50 -7.07
C ALA A 122 -7.72 3.46 -8.41
N TYR A 123 -8.52 4.49 -8.68
CA TYR A 123 -9.39 4.55 -9.84
C TYR A 123 -9.26 5.91 -10.51
N TYR A 124 -9.28 5.91 -11.83
CA TYR A 124 -9.48 7.11 -12.63
C TYR A 124 -10.87 7.72 -12.37
N ALA A 125 -11.04 9.00 -12.73
CA ALA A 125 -12.33 9.68 -12.60
C ALA A 125 -13.47 9.09 -13.44
N ASN A 126 -13.14 8.23 -14.41
CA ASN A 126 -14.10 7.45 -15.20
C ASN A 126 -14.50 6.11 -14.53
N GLY A 127 -13.96 5.80 -13.34
CA GLY A 127 -14.23 4.58 -12.58
C GLY A 127 -13.38 3.36 -12.98
N VAL A 128 -12.52 3.48 -13.99
CA VAL A 128 -11.58 2.41 -14.37
C VAL A 128 -10.45 2.33 -13.35
N ILE A 129 -10.01 1.12 -13.01
CA ILE A 129 -8.87 0.93 -12.10
C ILE A 129 -7.63 1.58 -12.71
N GLU A 130 -6.91 2.36 -11.92
CA GLU A 130 -5.62 2.95 -12.27
C GLU A 130 -4.47 2.06 -11.77
N ARG A 131 -4.61 1.53 -10.54
CA ARG A 131 -3.60 0.66 -9.93
C ARG A 131 -4.18 -0.14 -8.78
N GLU A 132 -3.59 -1.29 -8.52
CA GLU A 132 -3.88 -2.09 -7.33
C GLU A 132 -2.66 -2.85 -6.82
N GLY A 133 -2.70 -3.22 -5.54
CA GLY A 133 -1.68 -4.00 -4.87
C GLY A 133 -1.83 -3.90 -3.36
N THR A 134 -0.80 -4.35 -2.64
CA THR A 134 -0.85 -4.45 -1.18
C THR A 134 -0.10 -3.32 -0.49
N TYR A 135 -0.68 -2.86 0.61
CA TYR A 135 -0.01 -2.02 1.60
C TYR A 135 0.38 -2.81 2.83
N ARG A 136 1.49 -2.42 3.47
CA ARG A 136 1.85 -2.82 4.82
C ARG A 136 2.13 -1.58 5.65
N TYR A 137 1.54 -1.53 6.85
CA TYR A 137 1.87 -0.50 7.82
C TYR A 137 3.23 -0.79 8.46
N ASP A 138 4.11 0.21 8.49
CA ASP A 138 5.39 0.19 9.20
C ASP A 138 5.25 1.03 10.48
N PRO A 139 5.21 0.40 11.67
CA PRO A 139 5.12 1.11 12.95
C PRO A 139 6.34 1.98 13.26
N GLN A 140 7.53 1.68 12.72
CA GLN A 140 8.74 2.46 12.98
C GLN A 140 8.73 3.78 12.23
N ARG A 141 8.09 3.81 11.05
CA ARG A 141 7.97 5.00 10.20
C ARG A 141 6.61 5.68 10.31
N GLU A 142 5.69 5.08 11.07
CA GLU A 142 4.30 5.48 11.21
C GLU A 142 3.57 5.69 9.88
N MET A 143 3.89 4.86 8.87
CA MET A 143 3.32 5.01 7.52
C MET A 143 3.05 3.68 6.83
N SER A 144 2.09 3.67 5.93
CA SER A 144 1.79 2.52 5.08
C SER A 144 2.56 2.57 3.77
N GLU A 145 3.33 1.53 3.50
CA GLU A 145 4.14 1.39 2.29
C GLU A 145 3.51 0.39 1.32
N ARG A 146 3.76 0.60 0.02
CA ARG A 146 3.38 -0.35 -1.03
C ARG A 146 4.34 -1.53 -1.02
N MET A 147 3.81 -2.74 -0.98
CA MET A 147 4.58 -3.98 -0.88
C MET A 147 4.31 -4.92 -2.05
N GLY A 148 5.30 -5.74 -2.39
CA GLY A 148 5.18 -6.78 -3.42
C GLY A 148 4.77 -6.21 -4.77
N THR A 149 3.94 -6.97 -5.49
CA THR A 149 3.53 -6.65 -6.85
C THR A 149 2.44 -5.58 -6.88
N TRP A 150 2.68 -4.54 -7.68
CA TRP A 150 1.70 -3.50 -8.00
C TRP A 150 1.42 -3.48 -9.50
N THR A 151 0.16 -3.68 -9.86
CA THR A 151 -0.29 -3.60 -11.26
C THR A 151 -0.87 -2.22 -11.52
N TYR A 152 -0.43 -1.59 -12.61
CA TYR A 152 -0.92 -0.31 -13.08
C TYR A 152 -1.60 -0.51 -14.42
N TYR A 153 -2.71 0.18 -14.60
CA TYR A 153 -3.58 0.07 -15.76
C TYR A 153 -3.68 1.43 -16.45
N GLU A 154 -3.94 1.42 -17.75
CA GLU A 154 -4.37 2.61 -18.49
C GLU A 154 -5.87 2.86 -18.30
N ALA A 155 -6.34 4.04 -18.72
CA ALA A 155 -7.75 4.43 -18.56
C ALA A 155 -8.74 3.59 -19.39
N ASP A 156 -8.26 2.73 -20.30
CA ASP A 156 -9.04 1.73 -21.04
C ASP A 156 -9.07 0.35 -20.35
N GLY A 157 -8.40 0.21 -19.21
CA GLY A 157 -8.31 -1.02 -18.42
C GLY A 157 -7.19 -1.97 -18.85
N SER A 158 -6.41 -1.64 -19.90
CA SER A 158 -5.25 -2.43 -20.28
C SER A 158 -4.12 -2.29 -19.24
N VAL A 159 -3.31 -3.35 -19.07
CA VAL A 159 -2.16 -3.29 -18.16
C VAL A 159 -1.09 -2.38 -18.76
N LYS A 160 -0.78 -1.29 -18.06
CA LYS A 160 0.31 -0.37 -18.40
C LYS A 160 1.67 -0.96 -18.01
N ARG A 161 1.77 -1.44 -16.76
CA ARG A 161 3.00 -2.01 -16.20
C ARG A 161 2.70 -2.78 -14.92
N VAL A 162 3.60 -3.70 -14.60
CA VAL A 162 3.69 -4.38 -13.32
C VAL A 162 4.99 -3.92 -12.66
N GLU A 163 4.94 -3.59 -11.38
CA GLU A 163 6.06 -3.04 -10.63
C GLU A 163 6.25 -3.76 -9.30
N GLU A 164 7.46 -4.28 -9.10
CA GLU A 164 7.83 -4.87 -7.81
C GLU A 164 8.29 -3.80 -6.83
N ARG A 165 7.65 -3.81 -5.67
CA ARG A 165 8.02 -3.02 -4.50
C ARG A 165 8.74 -3.89 -3.48
N GLY A 166 9.40 -3.22 -2.54
CA GLY A 166 10.16 -3.89 -1.50
C GLY A 166 9.28 -4.76 -0.59
N GLY A 167 9.94 -5.76 0.00
CA GLY A 167 9.39 -6.66 1.01
C GLY A 167 8.33 -7.64 0.53
N VAL A 168 8.02 -8.62 1.38
CA VAL A 168 7.04 -9.67 1.10
C VAL A 168 5.65 -9.16 1.52
N PRO A 169 4.66 -9.14 0.61
CA PRO A 169 3.30 -8.79 0.98
C PRO A 169 2.74 -9.86 1.91
N ILE A 170 2.15 -9.42 3.02
CA ILE A 170 1.40 -10.30 3.93
C ILE A 170 0.05 -10.61 3.28
N TRP A 171 -0.64 -9.59 2.81
CA TRP A 171 -1.94 -9.73 2.16
C TRP A 171 -1.73 -9.86 0.65
N THR A 172 -2.13 -10.96 0.04
CA THR A 172 -1.85 -11.21 -1.38
C THR A 172 -3.04 -10.97 -2.29
N GLY A 173 -4.19 -10.66 -1.71
CA GLY A 173 -5.41 -10.37 -2.47
C GLY A 173 -6.43 -9.57 -1.66
N PRO A 174 -7.50 -9.11 -2.33
CA PRO A 174 -8.60 -8.42 -1.69
C PRO A 174 -9.38 -9.37 -0.78
N ASP A 175 -9.96 -8.78 0.27
CA ASP A 175 -10.87 -9.37 1.24
C ASP A 175 -10.29 -10.60 1.96
N GLN A 176 -8.95 -10.69 2.05
CA GLN A 176 -8.28 -11.80 2.72
C GLN A 176 -8.56 -11.75 4.23
N THR A 177 -9.21 -12.79 4.75
CA THR A 177 -9.59 -12.90 6.18
C THR A 177 -8.75 -13.88 6.98
N ILE A 178 -7.75 -14.50 6.35
CA ILE A 178 -6.84 -15.46 6.98
C ILE A 178 -5.44 -14.88 6.88
N ALA A 179 -4.80 -14.64 8.02
CA ALA A 179 -3.42 -14.19 8.03
C ALA A 179 -2.49 -15.29 7.46
N PRO A 180 -1.44 -14.93 6.70
CA PRO A 180 -0.45 -15.90 6.25
C PRO A 180 0.26 -16.56 7.43
N PRO A 181 0.78 -17.78 7.24
CA PRO A 181 1.57 -18.43 8.29
C PRO A 181 2.74 -17.55 8.75
N GLY A 182 2.88 -17.35 10.07
CA GLY A 182 4.03 -16.67 10.68
C GLY A 182 3.92 -15.16 10.89
N THR A 183 2.74 -14.57 10.69
CA THR A 183 2.38 -13.21 11.19
C THR A 183 1.68 -13.27 12.52
#